data_AF-A0A840VIF3-F1
#
_entry.id   AF-A0A840VIF3-F1
#
_cell.length_a   1.000
_cell.length_b   1.000
_cell.length_c   1.000
_cell.angle_alpha   90.00
_cell.angle_beta   90.00
_cell.angle_gamma   90.00
#
_symmetry.space_group_name_H-M   'P 1'
#
loop_
_entity.id
_entity.type
_entity.pdbx_description
1 polymer ?
#
loop_
_entity_poly.entity_id
_entity_poly.type
_entity_poly.pdbx_seq_one_letter_code
_entity_poly.pdbx_strand_id
1 'polypeptide(L)'
;MADDKDKTASFLPDFDIKKLLGDMKLPAVPDMDAVLSAHKRNLEALTEANRVALEGAQAVARRHMEILQSTMSGLTETLKELSTAGTPTSRAAKQTELLKQAYENAVANTKELGDLIQKSNAEALNKLNSRVSEAMTEMQAAFGKK
;
A
#
# COMPACT_ATOMS: atom_id res chain seq x y z
N MET A 1 47.36 -23.24 27.24
CA MET A 1 47.27 -22.12 26.28
C MET A 1 46.90 -22.76 24.95
N ALA A 2 45.61 -22.72 24.61
CA ALA A 2 45.04 -21.86 23.55
C ALA A 2 45.05 -22.65 22.21
N ASP A 3 43.99 -22.83 21.44
CA ASP A 3 42.77 -22.04 21.22
C ASP A 3 41.59 -22.99 20.91
N ASP A 4 40.48 -22.75 21.58
CA ASP A 4 39.13 -23.21 21.25
C ASP A 4 38.48 -22.09 20.42
N LYS A 5 38.49 -22.18 19.07
CA LYS A 5 38.00 -21.08 18.21
C LYS A 5 37.27 -21.44 16.91
N ASP A 6 36.88 -22.69 16.68
CA ASP A 6 36.13 -23.04 15.44
C ASP A 6 34.79 -23.75 15.72
N LYS A 7 34.05 -23.29 16.73
CA LYS A 7 32.71 -23.83 17.08
C LYS A 7 31.54 -22.89 16.78
N THR A 8 31.68 -21.97 15.84
CA THR A 8 30.54 -21.15 15.41
C THR A 8 30.37 -21.13 13.91
N ALA A 9 29.25 -21.74 13.49
CA ALA A 9 28.49 -21.47 12.27
C ALA A 9 29.06 -22.00 10.94
N SER A 10 28.62 -23.21 10.57
CA SER A 10 28.01 -23.39 9.25
C SER A 10 26.91 -24.44 9.34
N PHE A 11 25.67 -23.99 9.56
CA PHE A 11 24.47 -24.83 9.49
C PHE A 11 23.74 -24.66 8.15
N LEU A 12 24.41 -24.11 7.14
CA LEU A 12 23.86 -24.07 5.79
C LEU A 12 24.57 -25.16 4.99
N PRO A 13 23.90 -26.27 4.63
CA PRO A 13 24.47 -27.21 3.69
C PRO A 13 24.77 -26.44 2.39
N ASP A 14 25.96 -26.64 1.84
CA ASP A 14 26.41 -26.04 0.57
C ASP A 14 25.36 -26.30 -0.51
N PHE A 15 24.49 -25.31 -0.73
CA PHE A 15 23.48 -25.34 -1.77
C PHE A 15 24.23 -25.13 -3.09
N ASP A 16 24.68 -26.23 -3.69
CA ASP A 16 25.41 -26.22 -4.94
C ASP A 16 24.44 -25.92 -6.10
N ILE A 17 24.20 -24.62 -6.33
CA ILE A 17 23.32 -24.09 -7.39
C ILE A 17 23.70 -24.66 -8.76
N LYS A 18 24.99 -24.95 -9.00
CA LYS A 18 25.45 -25.55 -10.26
C LYS A 18 24.95 -26.98 -10.44
N LYS A 19 24.86 -27.76 -9.36
CA LYS A 19 24.33 -29.13 -9.38
C LYS A 19 22.81 -29.15 -9.56
N LEU A 20 22.11 -28.21 -8.91
CA LEU A 20 20.67 -28.02 -9.09
C LEU A 20 20.30 -27.61 -10.53
N LEU A 21 21.11 -26.74 -11.15
CA LEU A 21 20.94 -26.32 -12.55
C LEU A 21 21.36 -27.39 -13.57
N GLY A 22 22.31 -28.25 -13.23
CA GLY A 22 22.77 -29.35 -14.10
C GLY A 22 21.78 -30.53 -14.15
N ASP A 23 21.13 -30.83 -13.03
CA ASP A 23 20.13 -31.90 -12.93
C ASP A 23 18.72 -31.46 -13.37
N MET A 24 18.42 -30.16 -13.29
CA MET A 24 17.30 -29.58 -14.01
C MET A 24 17.67 -29.48 -15.50
N LYS A 25 17.23 -30.43 -16.31
CA LYS A 25 17.05 -30.22 -17.75
C LYS A 25 16.01 -29.11 -17.94
N LEU A 26 16.41 -27.86 -17.74
CA LEU A 26 15.59 -26.70 -18.07
C LEU A 26 15.30 -26.82 -19.58
N PRO A 27 14.02 -26.83 -20.00
CA PRO A 27 13.70 -26.80 -21.42
C PRO A 27 14.47 -25.62 -22.02
N ALA A 28 15.18 -25.85 -23.13
CA ALA A 28 15.97 -24.82 -23.78
C ALA A 28 15.06 -23.62 -24.06
N VAL A 29 15.18 -22.57 -23.24
CA VAL A 29 14.38 -21.37 -23.40
C VAL A 29 14.99 -20.66 -24.61
N PRO A 30 14.26 -20.51 -25.74
CA PRO A 30 14.87 -20.10 -27.00
C PRO A 30 15.41 -18.66 -26.97
N ASP A 31 14.97 -17.84 -26.01
CA ASP A 31 15.20 -16.41 -25.96
C ASP A 31 15.50 -15.94 -24.52
N MET A 32 16.78 -16.01 -24.12
CA MET A 32 17.23 -15.57 -22.79
C MET A 32 17.13 -14.05 -22.58
N ASP A 33 17.31 -13.27 -23.64
CA ASP A 33 17.18 -11.81 -23.58
C ASP A 33 15.72 -11.39 -23.30
N ALA A 34 14.75 -12.11 -23.87
CA ALA A 34 13.34 -11.91 -23.56
C ALA A 34 13.03 -12.20 -22.08
N VAL A 35 13.60 -13.27 -21.51
CA VAL A 35 13.40 -13.62 -20.10
C VAL A 35 14.02 -12.58 -19.16
N LEU A 36 15.25 -12.13 -19.44
CA LEU A 36 15.89 -11.07 -18.65
C LEU A 36 15.11 -9.76 -18.73
N SER A 37 14.61 -9.41 -19.92
CA SER A 37 13.75 -8.24 -20.11
C SER A 37 12.43 -8.36 -19.33
N ALA A 38 11.80 -9.54 -19.33
CA ALA A 38 10.59 -9.80 -18.55
C ALA A 38 10.83 -9.68 -17.04
N HIS A 39 11.97 -10.14 -16.53
CA HIS A 39 12.36 -9.95 -15.14
C HIS A 39 12.55 -8.47 -14.78
N LYS A 40 13.21 -7.70 -15.65
CA LYS A 40 13.35 -6.25 -15.46
C LYS A 40 11.99 -5.56 -15.37
N ARG A 41 11.07 -5.87 -16.29
CA ARG A 41 9.69 -5.35 -16.30
C ARG A 41 8.89 -5.76 -15.05
N ASN A 42 9.11 -6.97 -14.54
CA ASN A 42 8.49 -7.42 -13.28
C ASN A 42 8.94 -6.54 -12.11
N LEU A 43 10.24 -6.26 -12.00
CA LEU A 43 10.78 -5.40 -10.96
C LEU A 43 10.23 -3.97 -11.07
N GLU A 44 10.18 -3.41 -12.28
CA GLU A 44 9.60 -2.09 -12.53
C GLU A 44 8.13 -2.02 -12.10
N ALA A 45 7.33 -3.04 -12.44
CA ALA A 45 5.92 -3.09 -12.04
C ALA A 45 5.73 -3.19 -10.51
N LEU A 46 6.58 -3.98 -9.83
CA LEU A 46 6.56 -4.08 -8.37
C LEU A 46 6.96 -2.76 -7.71
N THR A 47 8.01 -2.12 -8.22
CA THR A 47 8.45 -0.79 -7.73
C THR A 47 7.36 0.24 -7.92
N GLU A 48 6.69 0.26 -9.07
CA GLU A 48 5.62 1.22 -9.36
C GLU A 48 4.38 0.97 -8.50
N ALA A 49 3.98 -0.29 -8.31
CA ALA A 49 2.88 -0.64 -7.40
C ALA A 49 3.18 -0.21 -5.95
N ASN A 50 4.43 -0.42 -5.49
CA ASN A 50 4.87 0.06 -4.18
C ASN A 50 4.88 1.58 -4.08
N ARG A 51 5.29 2.30 -5.14
CA ARG A 51 5.24 3.77 -5.20
C ARG A 51 3.80 4.26 -5.02
N VAL A 52 2.85 3.69 -5.76
CA VAL A 52 1.43 4.03 -5.65
C VAL A 52 0.90 3.77 -4.23
N ALA A 53 1.22 2.61 -3.65
CA ALA A 53 0.82 2.30 -2.28
C ALA A 53 1.38 3.29 -1.25
N LEU A 54 2.65 3.69 -1.39
CA LEU A 54 3.27 4.71 -0.53
C LEU A 54 2.62 6.08 -0.70
N GLU A 55 2.30 6.48 -1.93
CA GLU A 55 1.60 7.74 -2.20
C GLU A 55 0.20 7.76 -1.60
N GLY A 56 -0.52 6.64 -1.67
CA GLY A 56 -1.80 6.46 -0.99
C GLY A 56 -1.68 6.57 0.53
N ALA A 57 -0.70 5.91 1.14
CA ALA A 57 -0.44 6.00 2.57
C ALA A 57 -0.13 7.45 3.00
N GLN A 58 0.66 8.17 2.21
CA GLN A 58 0.92 9.59 2.45
C GLN A 58 -0.34 10.45 2.29
N ALA A 59 -1.20 10.17 1.30
CA ALA A 59 -2.46 10.87 1.12
C ALA A 59 -3.40 10.67 2.31
N VAL A 60 -3.52 9.44 2.81
CA VAL A 60 -4.27 9.13 4.03
C VAL A 60 -3.69 9.88 5.23
N ALA A 61 -2.37 9.87 5.42
CA ALA A 61 -1.73 10.58 6.53
C ALA A 61 -1.96 12.10 6.47
N ARG A 62 -1.82 12.71 5.28
CA ARG A 62 -2.16 14.13 5.07
C ARG A 62 -3.61 14.41 5.41
N ARG A 63 -4.54 13.58 4.92
CA ARG A 63 -5.96 13.76 5.18
C ARG A 63 -6.29 13.63 6.67
N HIS A 64 -5.65 12.70 7.37
CA HIS A 64 -5.82 12.55 8.81
C HIS A 64 -5.39 13.81 9.59
N MET A 65 -4.30 14.47 9.18
CA MET A 65 -3.87 15.75 9.76
C MET A 65 -4.85 16.90 9.48
N GLU A 66 -5.41 16.97 8.27
CA GLU A 66 -6.44 17.97 7.92
C GLU A 66 -7.70 17.78 8.77
N ILE A 67 -8.15 16.54 8.95
CA ILE A 67 -9.29 16.20 9.81
C ILE A 67 -9.02 16.65 11.25
N LEU A 68 -7.82 16.40 11.78
CA LEU A 68 -7.44 16.84 13.12
C LEU A 68 -7.48 18.36 13.26
N GLN A 69 -6.91 19.09 12.29
CA GLN A 69 -6.92 20.55 12.29
C GLN A 69 -8.35 21.10 12.24
N SER A 70 -9.18 20.56 11.36
CA SER A 70 -10.60 20.94 11.26
C SER A 70 -11.36 20.65 12.55
N THR A 71 -11.08 19.53 13.22
CA THR A 71 -11.72 19.15 14.47
C THR A 71 -11.36 20.11 15.60
N MET A 72 -10.09 20.53 15.71
CA MET A 72 -9.65 21.50 16.72
C MET A 72 -10.25 22.90 16.50
N SER A 73 -10.35 23.34 15.24
CA SER A 73 -11.04 24.57 14.88
C SER A 73 -12.53 24.50 15.26
N GLY A 74 -13.21 23.40 14.91
CA GLY A 74 -14.62 23.20 15.23
C GLY A 74 -14.90 23.13 16.75
N LEU A 75 -13.99 22.54 17.53
CA LEU A 75 -14.09 22.52 18.99
C LEU A 75 -14.02 23.93 19.59
N THR A 76 -13.08 24.75 19.10
CA THR A 76 -12.92 26.14 19.56
C THR A 76 -14.18 26.96 19.28
N GLU A 77 -14.75 26.79 18.08
CA GLU A 77 -15.99 27.45 17.69
C GLU A 77 -17.17 27.00 18.55
N THR A 78 -17.32 25.68 18.75
CA THR A 78 -18.35 25.10 19.61
C THR A 78 -18.29 25.65 21.04
N LEU A 79 -17.09 25.76 21.63
CA LEU A 79 -16.92 26.32 22.97
C LEU A 79 -17.34 27.80 23.03
N LYS A 80 -16.98 28.59 22.02
CA LYS A 80 -17.39 29.99 21.89
C LYS A 80 -18.92 30.10 21.77
N GLU A 81 -19.55 29.28 20.94
CA GLU A 81 -21.00 29.26 20.78
C GLU A 81 -21.74 28.87 22.06
N LEU A 82 -21.25 27.86 22.80
CA LEU A 82 -21.86 27.45 24.06
C LEU A 82 -21.77 28.54 25.13
N SER A 83 -20.67 29.30 25.17
CA SER A 83 -20.52 30.44 26.09
C SER A 83 -21.51 31.58 25.85
N THR A 84 -22.10 31.66 24.64
CA THR A 84 -23.06 32.71 24.26
C THR A 84 -24.52 32.24 24.32
N ALA A 85 -24.78 30.95 24.57
CA ALA A 85 -26.12 30.39 24.61
C ALA A 85 -26.86 30.73 25.92
N GLY A 86 -27.87 31.60 25.82
CA GLY A 86 -28.55 32.24 26.95
C GLY A 86 -29.55 31.36 27.72
N THR A 87 -30.55 30.75 27.07
CA THR A 87 -31.66 30.04 27.75
C THR A 87 -31.54 28.51 27.72
N PRO A 88 -32.08 27.76 28.71
CA PRO A 88 -32.00 26.30 28.74
C PRO A 88 -32.55 25.61 27.47
N THR A 89 -33.66 26.11 26.92
CA THR A 89 -34.26 25.57 25.68
C THR A 89 -33.39 25.84 24.45
N SER A 90 -32.76 27.02 24.35
CA SER A 90 -31.85 27.31 23.22
C SER A 90 -30.57 26.49 23.32
N ARG A 91 -30.10 26.16 24.54
CA ARG A 91 -28.96 25.25 24.76
C ARG A 91 -29.26 23.83 24.28
N ALA A 92 -30.45 23.30 24.58
CA ALA A 92 -30.84 21.96 24.14
C ALA A 92 -30.89 21.85 22.60
N ALA A 93 -31.55 22.81 21.92
CA ALA A 93 -31.58 22.84 20.47
C ALA A 93 -30.17 22.95 19.84
N LYS A 94 -29.31 23.79 20.43
CA LYS A 94 -27.92 23.96 19.98
C LYS A 94 -27.10 22.67 20.16
N GLN A 95 -27.28 21.96 21.27
CA GLN A 95 -26.63 20.66 21.51
C GLN A 95 -27.03 19.60 20.48
N THR A 96 -28.31 19.53 20.10
CA THR A 96 -28.78 18.61 19.06
C THR A 96 -28.16 18.93 17.70
N GLU A 97 -28.08 20.20 17.33
CA GLU A 97 -27.44 20.63 16.07
C GLU A 97 -25.95 20.30 16.05
N LEU A 98 -25.23 20.60 17.13
CA LEU A 98 -23.80 20.26 17.27
C LEU A 98 -23.55 18.75 17.15
N LEU A 99 -24.42 17.93 17.77
CA LEU A 99 -24.32 16.47 17.67
C LEU A 99 -24.55 15.99 16.24
N LYS A 100 -25.55 16.55 15.54
CA LYS A 100 -25.83 16.23 14.14
C LYS A 100 -24.65 16.57 13.24
N GLN A 101 -24.10 17.78 13.36
CA GLN A 101 -22.94 18.20 12.58
C GLN A 101 -21.71 17.34 12.87
N ALA A 102 -21.45 17.00 14.14
CA ALA A 102 -20.36 16.11 14.51
C ALA A 102 -20.50 14.72 13.86
N TYR A 103 -21.72 14.17 13.83
CA TYR A 103 -22.00 12.89 13.18
C TYR A 103 -21.80 12.95 11.66
N GLU A 104 -22.37 13.97 10.99
CA GLU A 104 -22.21 14.16 9.54
C GLU A 104 -20.74 14.29 9.15
N ASN A 105 -19.97 15.07 9.91
CA ASN A 105 -18.53 15.24 9.70
C ASN A 105 -17.76 13.93 9.91
N ALA A 106 -18.08 13.16 10.97
CA ALA A 106 -17.44 11.88 11.23
C ALA A 106 -17.67 10.88 10.08
N VAL A 107 -18.91 10.76 9.61
CA VAL A 107 -19.27 9.88 8.48
C VAL A 107 -18.57 10.31 7.20
N ALA A 108 -18.55 11.61 6.89
CA ALA A 108 -17.87 12.14 5.71
C ALA A 108 -16.36 11.85 5.75
N ASN A 109 -15.71 12.10 6.88
CA ASN A 109 -14.29 11.84 7.07
C ASN A 109 -13.93 10.35 6.94
N THR A 110 -14.73 9.46 7.54
CA THR A 110 -14.51 8.01 7.40
C THR A 110 -14.68 7.54 5.96
N LYS A 111 -15.70 8.04 5.25
CA LYS A 111 -15.91 7.70 3.84
C LYS A 111 -14.73 8.12 2.98
N GLU A 112 -14.27 9.36 3.12
CA GLU A 112 -13.17 9.89 2.33
C GLU A 112 -11.85 9.14 2.56
N LEU A 113 -11.54 8.79 3.83
CA LEU A 113 -10.38 7.96 4.15
C LEU A 113 -10.51 6.56 3.52
N GLY A 114 -11.71 5.97 3.55
CA GLY A 114 -12.00 4.71 2.87
C GLY A 114 -11.78 4.80 1.36
N ASP A 115 -12.29 5.85 0.72
CA ASP A 115 -12.15 6.09 -0.71
C ASP A 115 -10.67 6.24 -1.12
N LEU A 116 -9.86 6.96 -0.31
CA LEU A 116 -8.42 7.11 -0.55
C LEU A 116 -7.68 5.77 -0.48
N ILE A 117 -7.95 4.96 0.55
CA ILE A 117 -7.35 3.64 0.73
C ILE A 117 -7.75 2.72 -0.43
N GLN A 118 -9.04 2.68 -0.76
CA GLN A 118 -9.56 1.81 -1.81
C GLN A 118 -8.98 2.19 -3.17
N LYS A 119 -8.90 3.49 -3.47
CA LYS A 119 -8.30 4.00 -4.71
C LYS A 119 -6.83 3.60 -4.83
N SER A 120 -6.03 3.84 -3.80
CA SER A 120 -4.61 3.48 -3.79
C SER A 120 -4.39 1.99 -4.04
N ASN A 121 -5.17 1.14 -3.35
CA ASN A 121 -5.08 -0.31 -3.52
C ASN A 121 -5.51 -0.76 -4.91
N ALA A 122 -6.59 -0.20 -5.45
CA ALA A 122 -7.07 -0.50 -6.79
C ALA A 122 -6.03 -0.11 -7.86
N GLU A 123 -5.43 1.07 -7.74
CA GLU A 123 -4.39 1.54 -8.67
C GLU A 123 -3.14 0.64 -8.63
N ALA A 124 -2.66 0.27 -7.43
CA ALA A 124 -1.54 -0.65 -7.28
C ALA A 124 -1.83 -2.04 -7.88
N LEU A 125 -3.01 -2.61 -7.59
CA LEU A 125 -3.44 -3.90 -8.14
C LEU A 125 -3.58 -3.86 -9.67
N ASN A 126 -4.09 -2.76 -10.23
CA ASN A 126 -4.20 -2.60 -11.67
C ASN A 126 -2.83 -2.63 -12.37
N LYS A 127 -1.79 -2.03 -11.77
CA LYS A 127 -0.41 -2.11 -12.29
C LYS A 127 0.10 -3.55 -12.33
N LEU A 128 -0.13 -4.30 -11.24
CA LEU A 128 0.26 -5.70 -11.17
C LEU A 128 -0.51 -6.58 -12.16
N ASN A 129 -1.83 -6.38 -12.28
CA ASN A 129 -2.67 -7.12 -13.23
C ASN A 129 -2.27 -6.88 -14.68
N SER A 130 -1.94 -5.64 -15.05
CA SER A 130 -1.39 -5.32 -16.38
C SER A 130 -0.12 -6.13 -16.64
N ARG A 131 0.80 -6.12 -15.67
CA ARG A 131 2.06 -6.83 -15.81
C ARG A 131 1.88 -8.35 -15.92
N VAL A 132 0.97 -8.94 -15.16
CA VAL A 132 0.63 -10.38 -15.28
C VAL A 132 0.09 -10.69 -16.68
N SER A 133 -0.79 -9.85 -17.22
CA SER A 133 -1.34 -10.03 -18.56
C SER A 133 -0.27 -9.93 -19.65
N GLU A 134 0.64 -8.96 -19.52
CA GLU A 134 1.81 -8.82 -20.39
C GLU A 134 2.75 -10.03 -20.27
N ALA A 135 3.01 -10.52 -19.06
CA ALA A 135 3.88 -11.67 -18.82
C ALA A 135 3.33 -12.96 -19.47
N MET A 136 2.01 -13.16 -19.44
CA MET A 136 1.35 -14.27 -20.14
C MET A 136 1.52 -14.17 -21.67
N THR A 137 1.49 -12.95 -22.20
CA THR A 137 1.73 -12.70 -23.64
C THR A 137 3.18 -12.94 -24.02
N GLU A 138 4.12 -12.49 -23.19
CA GLU A 138 5.56 -12.74 -23.37
C GLU A 138 5.89 -14.23 -23.31
N MET A 139 5.24 -14.98 -22.41
CA MET A 139 5.38 -16.43 -22.31
C MET A 139 4.92 -17.13 -23.59
N GLN A 140 3.76 -16.76 -24.13
CA GLN A 140 3.28 -17.29 -25.41
C GLN A 140 4.24 -16.97 -26.55
N ALA A 141 4.79 -15.76 -26.61
CA ALA A 141 5.76 -15.38 -27.63
C ALA A 141 7.09 -16.17 -27.52
N ALA A 142 7.55 -16.43 -26.29
CA ALA A 142 8.78 -17.18 -26.04
C ALA A 142 8.67 -18.67 -26.44
N PHE A 143 7.47 -19.27 -26.33
CA PHE A 143 7.23 -20.68 -26.70
C PHE A 143 6.58 -20.86 -28.09
N GLY A 144 6.03 -19.80 -28.69
CA GLY A 144 5.34 -19.83 -29.98
C GLY A 144 6.24 -19.59 -31.21
N LYS A 145 7.50 -19.15 -31.01
CA LYS A 145 8.48 -19.06 -32.09
C LYS A 145 9.01 -20.46 -32.46
N LYS A 146 8.42 -21.06 -33.49
CA LYS A 146 9.03 -22.13 -34.30
C LYS A 146 9.82 -21.54 -35.45
#